data_AF-A0A0P4VJD8-F1
#
_entry.id   AF-A0A0P4VJD8-F1
#
_cell.length_a   1.000
_cell.length_b   1.000
_cell.length_c   1.000
_cell.angle_alpha   90.00
_cell.angle_beta   90.00
_cell.angle_gamma   90.00
#
_symmetry.space_group_name_H-M   'P 1'
#
loop_
_entity.id
_entity.type
_entity.pdbx_description
1 polymer ?
#
loop_
_entity_poly.entity_id
_entity_poly.type
_entity_poly.pdbx_seq_one_letter_code
_entity_poly.pdbx_strand_id
1 'polypeptide(L)'
;MKTINAALFLGLVACVVGATVPKMPDGCADVHNKAVSDFNFDRFFKGQWHLTHAKLRVTTAKTCETFSVNGNDVTFKLNGQSVSCKLEKVAGARFTKFNCQMGQAKFTSYVSVLATDYDNYVLVYRCGSHEGANKDNYLIGQRTKSTTFPA
;
A
#
# COMPACT_ATOMS: atom_id res chain seq x y z
N MET A 1 -5.99 58.07 -35.69
CA MET A 1 -6.87 56.94 -35.34
C MET A 1 -6.02 55.88 -34.67
N LYS A 2 -6.29 55.55 -33.40
CA LYS A 2 -5.49 54.61 -32.60
C LYS A 2 -6.08 53.21 -32.75
N THR A 3 -5.32 52.29 -33.33
CA THR A 3 -5.71 50.88 -33.48
C THR A 3 -5.46 50.17 -32.15
N ILE A 4 -6.53 49.75 -31.47
CA ILE A 4 -6.45 48.93 -30.27
C ILE A 4 -6.28 47.47 -30.73
N ASN A 5 -5.07 46.93 -30.57
CA ASN A 5 -4.82 45.51 -30.78
C ASN A 5 -5.39 44.74 -29.57
N ALA A 6 -6.63 44.24 -29.71
CA ALA A 6 -7.21 43.34 -28.73
C ALA A 6 -6.58 41.94 -28.89
N ALA A 7 -5.56 41.64 -28.08
CA ALA A 7 -5.05 40.29 -27.94
C ALA A 7 -6.04 39.49 -27.07
N LEU A 8 -6.89 38.69 -27.72
CA LEU A 8 -7.76 37.73 -27.07
C LEU A 8 -6.88 36.58 -26.56
N PHE A 9 -6.41 36.67 -25.31
CA PHE A 9 -5.87 35.52 -24.61
C PHE A 9 -7.03 34.56 -24.35
N LEU A 10 -7.24 33.62 -25.29
CA LEU A 10 -8.01 32.40 -25.06
C LEU A 10 -7.27 31.62 -23.98
N GLY A 11 -7.57 31.94 -22.72
CA GLY A 11 -7.28 31.09 -21.59
C GLY A 11 -7.98 29.77 -21.84
N LEU A 12 -7.24 28.82 -22.39
CA LEU A 12 -7.55 27.40 -22.32
C LEU A 12 -7.58 27.05 -20.83
N VAL A 13 -8.71 27.32 -20.19
CA VAL A 13 -9.13 26.59 -19.00
C VAL A 13 -9.42 25.19 -19.54
N ALA A 14 -8.34 24.44 -19.75
CA ALA A 14 -8.41 23.00 -19.76
C ALA A 14 -8.95 22.66 -18.37
N CYS A 15 -10.27 22.53 -18.29
CA CYS A 15 -10.92 21.77 -17.25
C CYS A 15 -10.41 20.35 -17.49
N VAL A 16 -9.19 20.08 -16.99
CA VAL A 16 -8.74 18.74 -16.72
C VAL A 16 -9.84 18.21 -15.83
N VAL A 17 -10.72 17.41 -16.42
CA VAL A 17 -11.54 16.47 -15.68
C VAL A 17 -10.51 15.64 -14.94
N GLY A 18 -10.14 16.10 -13.75
CA GLY A 18 -9.14 15.46 -12.92
C GLY A 18 -9.67 14.08 -12.70
N ALA A 19 -9.06 13.10 -13.36
CA ALA A 19 -9.44 11.71 -13.20
C ALA A 19 -9.53 11.47 -11.70
N THR A 20 -10.71 11.09 -11.21
CA THR A 20 -10.91 10.82 -9.80
C THR A 20 -10.07 9.59 -9.45
N VAL A 21 -8.88 9.86 -8.91
CA VAL A 21 -7.95 8.82 -8.51
C VAL A 21 -8.61 8.02 -7.38
N PRO A 22 -8.64 6.67 -7.46
CA PRO A 22 -9.22 5.86 -6.39
C PRO A 22 -8.55 6.17 -5.04
N LYS A 23 -9.38 6.36 -4.02
CA LYS A 23 -8.95 6.61 -2.64
C LYS A 23 -9.11 5.35 -1.80
N MET A 24 -8.31 5.28 -0.73
CA MET A 24 -8.53 4.31 0.34
C MET A 24 -9.86 4.59 1.07
N PRO A 25 -10.45 3.61 1.77
CA PRO A 25 -11.70 3.83 2.50
C PRO A 25 -11.54 4.77 3.69
N ASP A 26 -12.66 5.23 4.23
CA ASP A 26 -12.70 6.09 5.41
C ASP A 26 -11.96 5.47 6.60
N GLY A 27 -11.29 6.33 7.38
CA GLY A 27 -10.42 5.92 8.48
C GLY A 27 -8.99 5.56 8.05
N CYS A 28 -8.69 5.55 6.75
CA CYS A 28 -7.33 5.46 6.23
C CYS A 28 -6.78 6.84 5.87
N ALA A 29 -5.48 7.04 6.06
CA ALA A 29 -4.76 8.24 5.65
C ALA A 29 -4.60 8.28 4.12
N ASP A 30 -4.69 9.49 3.54
CA ASP A 30 -4.35 9.69 2.14
C ASP A 30 -2.81 9.71 1.97
N VAL A 31 -2.29 8.62 1.42
CA VAL A 31 -0.86 8.43 1.13
C VAL A 31 -0.58 8.33 -0.37
N HIS A 32 -1.54 8.69 -1.24
CA HIS A 32 -1.39 8.52 -2.69
C HIS A 32 -0.12 9.20 -3.23
N ASN A 33 0.12 10.45 -2.83
CA ASN A 33 1.28 11.23 -3.27
C ASN A 33 2.61 10.80 -2.61
N LYS A 34 2.56 9.91 -1.61
CA LYS A 34 3.72 9.36 -0.91
C LYS A 34 4.10 7.96 -1.39
N ALA A 35 3.19 7.29 -2.09
CA ALA A 35 3.44 5.97 -2.65
C ALA A 35 4.35 6.04 -3.88
N VAL A 36 5.16 5.00 -4.08
CA VAL A 36 6.02 4.85 -5.26
C VAL A 36 5.18 4.97 -6.52
N SER A 37 5.53 5.91 -7.40
CA SER A 37 4.72 6.29 -8.56
C SER A 37 4.72 5.25 -9.68
N ASP A 38 5.82 4.52 -9.82
CA ASP A 38 6.13 3.52 -10.84
C ASP A 38 6.29 2.13 -10.19
N PHE A 39 5.40 1.83 -9.23
CA PHE A 39 5.48 0.61 -8.44
C PHE A 39 5.49 -0.66 -9.32
N ASN A 40 6.59 -1.41 -9.25
CA ASN A 40 6.71 -2.70 -9.93
C ASN A 40 6.08 -3.80 -9.07
N PHE A 41 4.81 -4.06 -9.33
CA PHE A 41 4.02 -5.05 -8.59
C PHE A 41 4.66 -6.44 -8.62
N ASP A 42 5.06 -6.92 -9.80
CA ASP A 42 5.49 -8.31 -9.97
C ASP A 42 6.87 -8.55 -9.32
N ARG A 43 7.74 -7.53 -9.26
CA ARG A 43 9.00 -7.59 -8.52
C ARG A 43 8.78 -7.54 -7.01
N PHE A 44 7.86 -6.72 -6.54
CA PHE A 44 7.55 -6.62 -5.12
C PHE A 44 6.89 -7.89 -4.57
N PHE A 45 5.88 -8.40 -5.28
CA PHE A 45 5.08 -9.57 -4.94
C PHE A 45 5.72 -10.89 -5.42
N LYS A 46 7.01 -11.04 -5.13
CA LYS A 46 7.78 -12.25 -5.40
C LYS A 46 8.57 -12.63 -4.16
N GLY A 47 8.53 -13.90 -3.75
CA GLY A 47 9.29 -14.39 -2.60
C GLY A 47 8.69 -13.98 -1.26
N GLN A 48 9.55 -13.84 -0.25
CA GLN A 48 9.14 -13.57 1.13
C GLN A 48 9.61 -12.18 1.59
N TRP A 49 8.83 -11.58 2.50
CA TRP A 49 9.20 -10.39 3.27
C TRP A 49 9.07 -10.69 4.76
N HIS A 50 10.05 -10.20 5.53
CA HIS A 50 10.06 -10.25 6.99
C HIS A 50 9.67 -8.88 7.53
N LEU A 51 8.56 -8.78 8.26
CA LEU A 51 8.19 -7.54 8.92
C LEU A 51 9.07 -7.37 10.18
N THR A 52 9.95 -6.38 10.14
CA THR A 52 10.97 -6.17 11.17
C THR A 52 10.62 -5.03 12.12
N HIS A 53 9.91 -4.00 11.63
CA HIS A 53 9.52 -2.86 12.45
C HIS A 53 8.10 -2.40 12.13
N ALA A 54 7.44 -1.77 13.11
CA ALA A 54 6.13 -1.18 12.98
C ALA A 54 6.05 0.11 13.80
N LYS A 55 5.34 1.12 13.29
CA LYS A 55 5.12 2.37 14.03
C LYS A 55 4.29 2.13 15.29
N LEU A 56 3.19 1.40 15.14
CA LEU A 56 2.35 0.94 16.25
C LEU A 56 2.65 -0.53 16.50
N ARG A 57 3.02 -0.90 17.72
CA ARG A 57 3.23 -2.31 18.09
C ARG A 57 1.87 -3.00 18.22
N VAL A 58 1.44 -3.69 17.17
CA VAL A 58 0.20 -4.49 17.16
C VAL A 58 0.44 -5.95 17.51
N THR A 59 1.70 -6.39 17.56
CA THR A 59 2.09 -7.75 17.95
C THR A 59 3.06 -7.71 19.13
N THR A 60 3.09 -8.79 19.92
CA THR A 60 4.13 -8.97 20.93
C THR A 60 5.48 -9.07 20.23
N ALA A 61 6.50 -8.38 20.77
CA ALA A 61 7.84 -8.20 20.18
C ALA A 61 8.56 -9.52 19.79
N LYS A 62 8.01 -10.68 20.15
CA LYS A 62 8.54 -12.01 19.85
C LYS A 62 8.13 -12.57 18.48
N THR A 63 7.13 -12.01 17.81
CA THR A 63 6.66 -12.53 16.51
C THR A 63 7.12 -11.66 15.35
N CYS A 64 8.14 -12.14 14.62
CA CYS A 64 8.50 -11.60 13.31
C CYS A 64 7.50 -12.16 12.29
N GLU A 65 6.47 -11.37 11.98
CA GLU A 65 5.50 -11.74 10.96
C GLU A 65 6.21 -11.85 9.62
N THR A 66 5.97 -12.95 8.92
CA THR A 66 6.41 -13.16 7.55
C THR A 66 5.16 -13.25 6.69
N PHE A 67 5.22 -12.65 5.50
CA PHE A 67 4.25 -12.92 4.46
C PHE A 67 4.97 -13.48 3.26
N SER A 68 4.47 -14.62 2.78
CA SER A 68 4.95 -15.28 1.58
C SER A 68 4.04 -14.92 0.44
N VAL A 69 4.64 -14.58 -0.70
CA VAL A 69 3.90 -14.22 -1.91
C VAL A 69 4.19 -15.23 -3.00
N ASN A 70 3.13 -15.80 -3.57
CA ASN A 70 3.17 -16.66 -4.74
C ASN A 70 2.20 -16.10 -5.81
N GLY A 71 2.72 -15.23 -6.68
CA GLY A 71 1.88 -14.51 -7.64
C GLY A 71 0.89 -13.58 -6.94
N ASN A 72 -0.41 -13.80 -7.16
CA ASN A 72 -1.47 -13.00 -6.53
C ASN A 72 -1.97 -13.60 -5.21
N ASP A 73 -1.45 -14.75 -4.79
CA ASP A 73 -1.83 -15.38 -3.53
C ASP A 73 -0.78 -15.06 -2.46
N VAL A 74 -1.27 -14.58 -1.32
CA VAL A 74 -0.45 -14.23 -0.15
C VAL A 74 -0.88 -15.05 1.04
N THR A 75 0.07 -15.62 1.77
CA THR A 75 -0.20 -16.30 3.04
C THR A 75 0.69 -15.76 4.16
N PHE A 76 0.11 -15.60 5.34
CA PHE A 76 0.81 -15.22 6.56
C PHE A 76 0.10 -15.78 7.79
N LYS A 77 0.69 -15.58 8.98
CA LYS A 77 0.04 -15.92 10.25
C LYS A 77 -0.30 -14.66 11.03
N LEU A 78 -1.53 -14.59 11.53
CA LEU A 78 -2.00 -13.56 12.45
C LEU A 78 -2.49 -14.26 13.72
N ASN A 79 -1.94 -13.88 14.89
CA ASN A 79 -2.26 -14.51 16.18
C ASN A 79 -2.17 -16.05 16.17
N GLY A 80 -1.21 -16.60 15.42
CA GLY A 80 -1.01 -18.05 15.27
C GLY A 80 -1.94 -18.74 14.26
N GLN A 81 -2.94 -18.04 13.72
CA GLN A 81 -3.84 -18.55 12.70
C GLN A 81 -3.33 -18.22 11.30
N SER A 82 -3.50 -19.16 10.36
CA SER A 82 -3.19 -18.92 8.96
C SER A 82 -4.21 -17.99 8.32
N VAL A 83 -3.70 -16.98 7.62
CA VAL A 83 -4.46 -16.05 6.79
C VAL A 83 -4.04 -16.25 5.34
N SER A 84 -5.01 -16.36 4.45
CA SER A 84 -4.78 -16.39 2.99
C SER A 84 -5.46 -15.19 2.37
N CYS A 85 -4.78 -14.49 1.45
CA CYS A 85 -5.30 -13.32 0.77
C CYS A 85 -5.09 -13.41 -0.74
N LYS A 86 -6.06 -12.87 -1.47
CA LYS A 86 -5.91 -12.60 -2.91
C LYS A 86 -5.62 -11.12 -3.13
N LEU A 87 -4.58 -10.84 -3.89
CA LEU A 87 -4.21 -9.48 -4.29
C LEU A 87 -5.08 -9.00 -5.43
N GLU A 88 -5.56 -7.76 -5.32
CA GLU A 88 -6.32 -7.08 -6.36
C GLU A 88 -5.66 -5.73 -6.67
N LYS A 89 -5.17 -5.59 -7.91
CA LYS A 89 -4.70 -4.33 -8.49
C LYS A 89 -5.92 -3.46 -8.81
N VAL A 90 -5.99 -2.26 -8.25
CA VAL A 90 -7.04 -1.29 -8.56
C VAL A 90 -6.50 -0.29 -9.58
N ALA A 91 -7.11 -0.22 -10.77
CA ALA A 91 -6.65 0.64 -11.84
C ALA A 91 -6.60 2.12 -11.39
N GLY A 92 -5.44 2.78 -11.60
CA GLY A 92 -5.21 4.17 -11.19
C GLY A 92 -4.95 4.37 -9.69
N ALA A 93 -5.15 3.36 -8.85
CA ALA A 93 -4.81 3.44 -7.44
C ALA A 93 -3.31 3.23 -7.21
N ARG A 94 -2.78 3.84 -6.14
CA ARG A 94 -1.44 3.55 -5.61
C ARG A 94 -1.48 2.68 -4.36
N PHE A 95 -2.54 1.87 -4.25
CA PHE A 95 -2.69 0.86 -3.22
C PHE A 95 -3.13 -0.46 -3.85
N THR A 96 -2.80 -1.55 -3.17
CA THR A 96 -3.26 -2.90 -3.49
C THR A 96 -4.26 -3.34 -2.44
N LYS A 97 -5.34 -3.98 -2.85
CA LYS A 97 -6.27 -4.63 -1.93
C LYS A 97 -5.81 -6.06 -1.66
N PHE A 98 -5.82 -6.45 -0.40
CA PHE A 98 -5.56 -7.79 0.10
C PHE A 98 -6.90 -8.31 0.60
N ASN A 99 -7.57 -9.12 -0.21
CA ASN A 99 -8.85 -9.73 0.12
C ASN A 99 -8.57 -11.04 0.87
N CYS A 100 -8.67 -10.99 2.19
CA CYS A 100 -8.17 -11.99 3.11
C CYS A 100 -9.26 -12.86 3.74
N GLN A 101 -8.90 -14.08 4.08
CA GLN A 101 -9.71 -15.02 4.84
C GLN A 101 -8.88 -15.63 5.98
N MET A 102 -9.48 -15.66 7.18
CA MET A 102 -8.94 -16.30 8.38
C MET A 102 -10.03 -17.18 9.00
N GLY A 103 -9.94 -18.50 8.82
CA GLY A 103 -11.05 -19.40 9.13
C GLY A 103 -12.28 -19.05 8.29
N GLN A 104 -13.39 -18.70 8.94
CA GLN A 104 -14.62 -18.23 8.26
C GLN A 104 -14.69 -16.71 8.11
N ALA A 105 -13.85 -15.95 8.82
CA ALA A 105 -13.84 -14.49 8.75
C ALA A 105 -13.21 -14.02 7.44
N LYS A 106 -13.82 -13.00 6.83
CA LYS A 106 -13.32 -12.34 5.61
C LYS A 106 -13.11 -10.86 5.88
N PHE A 107 -12.03 -10.30 5.36
CA PHE A 107 -11.69 -8.90 5.53
C PHE A 107 -10.82 -8.40 4.39
N THR A 108 -10.78 -7.08 4.21
CA THR A 108 -9.91 -6.44 3.21
C THR A 108 -8.92 -5.52 3.91
N SER A 109 -7.65 -5.67 3.56
CA SER A 109 -6.61 -4.70 3.91
C SER A 109 -6.12 -3.98 2.65
N TYR A 110 -5.76 -2.71 2.81
CA TYR A 110 -5.27 -1.82 1.77
C TYR A 110 -3.80 -1.52 2.08
N VAL A 111 -2.93 -1.76 1.10
CA VAL A 111 -1.48 -1.56 1.27
C VAL A 111 -0.94 -0.64 0.20
N SER A 112 -0.26 0.42 0.61
CA SER A 112 0.55 1.27 -0.26
C SER A 112 2.03 1.10 0.06
N VAL A 113 2.84 0.89 -0.98
CA VAL A 113 4.29 0.87 -0.85
C VAL A 113 4.80 2.30 -0.95
N LEU A 114 5.39 2.79 0.14
CA LEU A 114 5.87 4.17 0.26
C LEU A 114 7.34 4.30 -0.18
N ALA A 115 8.15 3.28 0.07
CA ALA A 115 9.51 3.19 -0.42
C ALA A 115 9.93 1.72 -0.50
N THR A 116 10.66 1.33 -1.54
CA THR A 116 11.29 0.00 -1.65
C THR A 116 12.38 0.03 -2.71
N ASP A 117 13.43 -0.73 -2.49
CA ASP A 117 14.39 -1.11 -3.52
C ASP A 117 14.10 -2.49 -4.12
N TYR A 118 12.98 -3.10 -3.70
CA TYR A 118 12.48 -4.44 -4.04
C TYR A 118 13.32 -5.62 -3.55
N ASP A 119 14.62 -5.40 -3.33
CA ASP A 119 15.61 -6.45 -3.08
C ASP A 119 16.08 -6.52 -1.62
N ASN A 120 15.95 -5.44 -0.84
CA ASN A 120 16.42 -5.42 0.54
C ASN A 120 15.34 -4.94 1.51
N TYR A 121 14.65 -3.83 1.22
CA TYR A 121 13.73 -3.21 2.16
C TYR A 121 12.42 -2.75 1.53
N VAL A 122 11.41 -2.58 2.39
CA VAL A 122 10.18 -1.89 2.07
C VAL A 122 9.68 -1.08 3.27
N LEU A 123 9.15 0.11 3.02
CA LEU A 123 8.24 0.82 3.91
C LEU A 123 6.84 0.75 3.30
N VAL A 124 5.89 0.17 4.03
CA VAL A 124 4.48 0.13 3.64
C VAL A 124 3.60 0.90 4.61
N TYR A 125 2.58 1.53 4.06
CA TYR A 125 1.39 1.92 4.79
C TYR A 125 0.34 0.83 4.62
N ARG A 126 -0.21 0.33 5.73
CA ARG A 126 -1.30 -0.65 5.75
C ARG A 126 -2.49 -0.03 6.47
N CYS A 127 -3.68 -0.16 5.90
CA CYS A 127 -4.93 0.18 6.54
C CYS A 127 -5.97 -0.92 6.33
N GLY A 128 -6.89 -1.10 7.26
CA GLY A 128 -8.00 -2.02 7.13
C GLY A 128 -8.48 -2.50 8.48
N SER A 129 -9.41 -3.43 8.46
CA SER A 129 -9.99 -3.98 9.68
C SER A 129 -10.35 -5.44 9.49
N HIS A 130 -10.03 -6.26 10.50
CA HIS A 130 -10.63 -7.58 10.66
C HIS A 130 -11.97 -7.47 11.41
N GLU A 131 -12.09 -6.48 12.31
CA GLU A 131 -13.25 -6.25 13.19
C GLU A 131 -13.36 -4.75 13.54
N GLY A 132 -14.55 -4.16 13.32
CA GLY A 132 -14.82 -2.76 13.65
C GLY A 132 -14.18 -1.74 12.68
N ALA A 133 -13.93 -0.52 13.16
CA ALA A 133 -13.41 0.58 12.35
C ALA A 133 -12.00 0.29 11.79
N ASN A 134 -11.70 0.88 10.62
CA ASN A 134 -10.38 0.78 10.00
C ASN A 134 -9.29 1.29 10.95
N LYS A 135 -8.20 0.52 11.02
CA LYS A 135 -6.98 0.90 11.73
C LYS A 135 -5.82 0.86 10.76
N ASP A 136 -4.85 1.72 10.99
CA ASP A 136 -3.68 1.81 10.14
C ASP A 136 -2.37 1.58 10.87
N ASN A 137 -1.33 1.33 10.09
CA ASN A 137 0.03 1.25 10.58
C ASN A 137 1.05 1.48 9.45
N TYR A 138 2.26 1.81 9.85
CA TYR A 138 3.42 1.86 8.97
C TYR A 138 4.35 0.70 9.36
N LEU A 139 4.77 -0.08 8.38
CA LEU A 139 5.55 -1.29 8.59
C LEU A 139 6.81 -1.25 7.73
N ILE A 140 7.91 -1.73 8.30
CA ILE A 140 9.15 -1.96 7.57
C ILE A 140 9.28 -3.46 7.35
N GLY A 141 9.49 -3.84 6.10
CA GLY A 141 9.81 -5.20 5.68
C GLY A 141 11.24 -5.30 5.18
N GLN A 142 11.86 -6.46 5.35
CA GLN A 142 13.18 -6.79 4.78
C GLN A 142 13.16 -8.16 4.11
N ARG A 143 13.97 -8.36 3.06
CA ARG A 143 14.09 -9.68 2.39
C ARG A 143 14.80 -10.72 3.25
N THR A 144 15.76 -10.27 4.04
CA THR A 144 16.45 -11.09 5.04
C THR A 144 15.95 -10.70 6.42
N LYS A 145 15.93 -11.68 7.34
CA LYS A 145 15.61 -11.41 8.74
C LYS A 145 16.80 -10.70 9.39
N SER A 146 16.80 -9.37 9.37
CA SER A 146 17.77 -8.56 10.10
C SER A 146 17.09 -7.68 11.14
N THR A 147 17.80 -7.39 12.22
CA THR A 147 17.39 -6.42 13.25
C THR A 147 17.95 -5.03 13.00
N THR A 148 18.84 -4.88 12.00
CA THR A 148 19.42 -3.61 11.59
C THR A 148 18.84 -3.18 10.25
N PHE A 149 18.58 -1.88 10.11
CA PHE A 149 18.20 -1.31 8.82
C PHE A 149 19.43 -1.33 7.90
N PRO A 150 19.33 -1.76 6.61
CA PRO A 150 20.44 -1.66 5.67
C PRO A 150 20.84 -0.19 5.55
N ALA A 151 22.15 0.08 5.64
CA ALA A 151 22.71 1.41 5.46
C ALA A 151 22.51 1.92 4.02
#